data_AF-A0A957I979-F1
#
_entry.id   AF-A0A957I979-F1
#
_cell.length_a   1.000
_cell.length_b   1.000
_cell.length_c   1.000
_cell.angle_alpha   90.00
_cell.angle_beta   90.00
_cell.angle_gamma   90.00
#
_symmetry.space_group_name_H-M   'P 1'
#
loop_
_entity.id
_entity.type
_entity.pdbx_description
1 polymer ?
#
loop_
_entity_poly.entity_id
_entity_poly.type
_entity_poly.pdbx_seq_one_letter_code
_entity_poly.pdbx_strand_id
1 'polypeptide(L)'
;MIGFFGARSSALAQPGDEVDQAIELAINSLLARQHATGYWAGNITMSSRHTAYYIIASNYVGIFDQPYYDMAITWLAESQDATGTWGQTVAESPASLSNTAAALLALELAGVSSETVDFTGGQEYITRHGGIEAADPLVQAMYSLFGKGDWDELALAQFNTQLLLAPGTPPESMRSFPPWWREGFVPVTVLRTLHQDNDLSLVERQGLEKAETWLLSHQLADGSWFTGYPTFFAIMALHDLDGTAYRPQIEDGFRFLRSLQLPDGVL
;
A
#
# COMPACT_ATOMS: atom_id res chain seq x y z
N MET A 1 -10.53 -54.47 59.12
CA MET A 1 -10.84 -54.87 57.73
C MET A 1 -10.91 -53.58 56.93
N ILE A 2 -9.88 -53.31 56.13
CA ILE A 2 -9.58 -52.03 55.50
C ILE A 2 -10.42 -51.92 54.21
N GLY A 3 -11.28 -50.91 54.11
CA GLY A 3 -12.01 -50.57 52.89
C GLY A 3 -11.18 -49.61 52.04
N PHE A 4 -10.80 -50.06 50.85
CA PHE A 4 -10.04 -49.29 49.86
C PHE A 4 -10.84 -48.08 49.36
N PHE A 5 -10.25 -46.89 49.49
CA PHE A 5 -10.61 -45.71 48.69
C PHE A 5 -10.26 -45.99 47.23
N GLY A 6 -11.26 -46.03 46.36
CA GLY A 6 -11.07 -46.01 44.91
C GLY A 6 -10.55 -44.64 44.49
N ALA A 7 -9.23 -44.52 44.35
CA ALA A 7 -8.62 -43.38 43.69
C ALA A 7 -9.01 -43.40 42.21
N ARG A 8 -9.81 -42.42 41.77
CA ARG A 8 -9.93 -42.07 40.36
C ARG A 8 -8.55 -41.61 39.90
N SER A 9 -7.82 -42.48 39.21
CA SER A 9 -6.67 -42.08 38.42
C SER A 9 -7.18 -41.21 37.29
N SER A 10 -7.03 -39.89 37.41
CA SER A 10 -7.02 -39.02 36.25
C SER A 10 -5.76 -39.39 35.47
N ALA A 11 -5.92 -40.17 34.40
CA ALA A 11 -4.85 -40.38 33.44
C ALA A 11 -4.42 -38.99 32.94
N LEU A 12 -3.24 -38.55 33.35
CA LEU A 12 -2.60 -37.39 32.74
C LEU A 12 -2.34 -37.78 31.28
N ALA A 13 -2.94 -37.04 30.35
CA ALA A 13 -2.74 -37.24 28.92
C ALA A 13 -1.24 -37.32 28.65
N GLN A 14 -0.82 -38.32 27.88
CA GLN A 14 0.59 -38.41 27.52
C GLN A 14 0.90 -37.27 26.54
N PRO A 15 2.11 -36.71 26.52
CA PRO A 15 2.45 -35.59 25.63
C PRO A 15 2.14 -35.85 24.15
N GLY A 16 2.12 -37.11 23.70
CA GLY A 16 1.67 -37.49 22.35
C GLY A 16 0.16 -37.35 22.13
N ASP A 17 -0.66 -37.73 23.13
CA ASP A 17 -2.12 -37.62 23.05
C ASP A 17 -2.57 -36.15 23.01
N GLU A 18 -1.87 -35.26 23.72
CA GLU A 18 -2.14 -33.82 23.70
C GLU A 18 -1.80 -33.19 22.34
N VAL A 19 -0.70 -33.62 21.71
CA VAL A 19 -0.30 -33.16 20.37
C VAL A 19 -1.29 -33.66 19.32
N ASP A 20 -1.68 -34.93 19.35
CA ASP A 20 -2.65 -35.49 18.41
C ASP A 20 -4.01 -34.79 18.54
N GLN A 21 -4.45 -34.53 19.77
CA GLN A 21 -5.66 -33.75 20.00
C GLN A 21 -5.55 -32.32 19.47
N ALA A 22 -4.41 -31.64 19.67
CA ALA A 22 -4.18 -30.30 19.14
C ALA A 22 -4.19 -30.28 17.60
N ILE A 23 -3.63 -31.32 16.96
CA ILE A 23 -3.64 -31.48 15.50
C ILE A 23 -5.07 -31.67 14.99
N GLU A 24 -5.85 -32.57 15.60
CA GLU A 24 -7.26 -32.78 15.21
C GLU A 24 -8.09 -31.51 15.35
N LEU A 25 -7.90 -30.76 16.43
CA LEU A 25 -8.56 -29.47 16.65
C LEU A 25 -8.15 -28.45 15.57
N ALA A 26 -6.86 -28.35 15.24
CA ALA A 26 -6.37 -27.44 14.20
C ALA A 26 -6.92 -27.80 12.81
N ILE A 27 -6.96 -29.09 12.46
CA ILE A 27 -7.53 -29.59 11.20
C ILE A 27 -9.01 -29.22 11.11
N ASN A 28 -9.79 -29.55 12.13
CA ASN A 28 -11.23 -29.27 12.14
C ASN A 28 -11.51 -27.77 12.06
N SER A 29 -10.72 -26.97 12.79
CA SER A 29 -10.77 -25.51 12.78
C SER A 29 -10.47 -24.94 11.38
N LEU A 30 -9.44 -25.43 10.70
CA LEU A 30 -9.07 -24.96 9.36
C LEU A 30 -10.10 -25.38 8.31
N LEU A 31 -10.53 -26.65 8.31
CA LEU A 31 -11.53 -27.16 7.37
C LEU A 31 -12.88 -26.44 7.52
N ALA A 32 -13.28 -26.08 8.75
CA ALA A 32 -14.49 -25.29 9.00
C ALA A 32 -14.45 -23.87 8.40
N ARG A 33 -13.25 -23.35 8.05
CA ARG A 33 -13.06 -22.05 7.40
C ARG A 33 -12.85 -22.15 5.89
N GLN A 34 -12.84 -23.36 5.32
CA GLN A 34 -12.72 -23.52 3.89
C GLN A 34 -13.97 -22.96 3.20
N HIS A 35 -13.77 -22.13 2.18
CA HIS A 35 -14.84 -21.64 1.35
C HIS A 35 -15.52 -22.81 0.62
N ALA A 36 -16.81 -22.67 0.29
CA ALA A 36 -17.61 -23.72 -0.35
C ALA A 36 -17.02 -24.22 -1.70
N THR A 37 -16.21 -23.41 -2.36
CA THR A 37 -15.52 -23.76 -3.61
C THR A 37 -14.09 -24.30 -3.41
N GLY A 38 -13.66 -24.50 -2.17
CA GLY A 38 -12.44 -25.24 -1.83
C GLY A 38 -11.20 -24.40 -1.47
N TYR A 39 -11.26 -23.06 -1.53
CA TYR A 39 -10.13 -22.20 -1.13
C TYR A 39 -10.24 -21.74 0.34
N TRP A 40 -9.16 -21.15 0.88
CA TRP A 40 -9.17 -20.41 2.14
C TRP A 40 -8.94 -18.93 1.87
N ALA A 41 -9.71 -18.10 2.56
CA ALA A 41 -9.50 -16.66 2.59
C ALA A 41 -9.18 -16.23 4.02
N GLY A 42 -8.18 -15.37 4.15
CA GLY A 42 -7.83 -14.71 5.41
C GLY A 42 -7.59 -13.24 5.15
N ASN A 43 -7.79 -12.42 6.17
CA ASN A 43 -7.48 -11.00 6.07
C ASN A 43 -5.96 -10.85 6.08
N ILE A 44 -5.43 -10.18 5.07
CA ILE A 44 -4.05 -9.71 5.06
C ILE A 44 -4.15 -8.23 5.38
N THR A 45 -4.03 -7.88 6.67
CA THR A 45 -4.00 -6.46 7.04
C THR A 45 -2.73 -5.86 6.48
N MET A 46 -2.85 -4.81 5.66
CA MET A 46 -1.67 -4.15 5.12
C MET A 46 -1.08 -3.20 6.16
N SER A 47 -0.01 -2.50 5.78
CA SER A 47 0.65 -1.53 6.65
C SER A 47 -0.10 -0.19 6.65
N SER A 48 0.18 0.65 7.65
CA SER A 48 -0.29 2.05 7.70
C SER A 48 0.02 2.85 6.42
N ARG A 49 1.03 2.44 5.66
CA ARG A 49 1.37 3.03 4.36
C ARG A 49 0.24 2.90 3.34
N HIS A 50 -0.49 1.78 3.31
CA HIS A 50 -1.59 1.60 2.35
C HIS A 50 -2.76 2.52 2.67
N THR A 51 -3.12 2.62 3.94
CA THR A 51 -4.13 3.57 4.41
C THR A 51 -3.72 5.00 4.11
N ALA A 52 -2.45 5.34 4.36
CA ALA A 52 -1.90 6.65 4.02
C ALA A 52 -1.96 6.94 2.51
N TYR A 53 -1.58 5.99 1.66
CA TYR A 53 -1.60 6.15 0.21
C TYR A 53 -3.01 6.33 -0.34
N TYR A 54 -4.01 5.66 0.25
CA TYR A 54 -5.42 5.89 -0.08
C TYR A 54 -5.84 7.32 0.21
N ILE A 55 -5.50 7.86 1.38
CA ILE A 55 -5.80 9.26 1.75
C ILE A 55 -5.05 10.23 0.82
N ILE A 56 -3.77 9.98 0.53
CA ILE A 56 -2.96 10.81 -0.37
C ILE A 56 -3.56 10.84 -1.77
N ALA A 57 -3.86 9.67 -2.35
CA ALA A 57 -4.44 9.58 -3.69
C ALA A 57 -5.84 10.21 -3.76
N SER A 58 -6.66 10.06 -2.70
CA SER A 58 -7.97 10.71 -2.59
C SER A 58 -7.85 12.24 -2.65
N ASN A 59 -6.91 12.81 -1.88
CA ASN A 59 -6.63 14.24 -1.86
C ASN A 59 -6.03 14.73 -3.20
N TYR A 60 -5.14 13.94 -3.80
CA TYR A 60 -4.51 14.29 -5.07
C TYR A 60 -5.51 14.37 -6.22
N VAL A 61 -6.38 13.35 -6.33
CA VAL A 61 -7.35 13.24 -7.42
C VAL A 61 -8.64 14.03 -7.14
N GLY A 62 -8.92 14.37 -5.87
CA GLY A 62 -10.12 15.08 -5.44
C GLY A 62 -11.37 14.19 -5.35
N ILE A 63 -11.19 12.91 -5.01
CA ILE A 63 -12.28 11.93 -4.85
C ILE A 63 -12.26 11.42 -3.42
N PHE A 64 -13.39 11.54 -2.72
CA PHE A 64 -13.52 11.18 -1.32
C PHE A 64 -14.68 10.21 -1.12
N ASP A 65 -14.39 8.90 -1.08
CA ASP A 65 -15.42 7.87 -0.91
C ASP A 65 -15.86 7.76 0.55
N GLN A 66 -16.93 8.46 0.90
CA GLN A 66 -17.48 8.39 2.26
C GLN A 66 -18.33 7.12 2.48
N PRO A 67 -18.31 6.51 3.69
CA PRO A 67 -17.58 6.93 4.89
C PRO A 67 -16.12 6.41 4.97
N TYR A 68 -15.66 5.68 3.96
CA TYR A 68 -14.39 4.95 3.95
C TYR A 68 -13.16 5.88 4.10
N TYR A 69 -13.22 7.07 3.49
CA TYR A 69 -12.20 8.10 3.64
C TYR A 69 -12.05 8.58 5.09
N ASP A 70 -13.15 8.93 5.76
CA ASP A 70 -13.12 9.36 7.16
C ASP A 70 -12.65 8.25 8.11
N MET A 71 -13.04 7.00 7.82
CA MET A 71 -12.59 5.82 8.56
C MET A 71 -11.07 5.62 8.42
N ALA A 72 -10.52 5.78 7.20
CA ALA A 72 -9.08 5.68 6.96
C ALA A 72 -8.30 6.72 7.76
N ILE A 73 -8.78 7.98 7.79
CA ILE A 73 -8.16 9.07 8.53
C ILE A 73 -8.17 8.78 10.03
N THR A 74 -9.34 8.39 10.55
CA THR A 74 -9.52 8.11 11.98
C THR A 74 -8.59 6.98 12.42
N TRP A 75 -8.60 5.87 11.69
CA TRP A 75 -7.72 4.74 11.98
C TRP A 75 -6.23 5.12 11.91
N LEU A 76 -5.83 5.89 10.90
CA LEU A 76 -4.43 6.27 10.72
C LEU A 76 -3.95 7.18 11.86
N ALA A 77 -4.79 8.12 12.31
CA ALA A 77 -4.49 8.97 13.45
C ALA A 77 -4.41 8.19 14.77
N GLU A 78 -5.37 7.29 15.01
CA GLU A 78 -5.43 6.46 16.23
C GLU A 78 -4.33 5.40 16.31
N SER A 79 -3.76 4.99 15.17
CA SER A 79 -2.68 4.00 15.09
C SER A 79 -1.28 4.57 15.29
N GLN A 80 -1.13 5.88 15.50
CA GLN A 80 0.17 6.48 15.82
C GLN A 80 0.67 5.97 17.18
N ASP A 81 1.94 5.56 17.24
CA ASP A 81 2.54 5.16 18.51
C ASP A 81 2.89 6.35 19.41
N ALA A 82 3.27 6.05 20.66
CA ALA A 82 3.62 7.07 21.65
C ALA A 82 4.88 7.89 21.32
N THR A 83 5.62 7.52 20.27
CA THR A 83 6.79 8.27 19.76
C THR A 83 6.46 9.12 18.54
N GLY A 84 5.20 9.16 18.12
CA GLY A 84 4.75 9.89 16.95
C GLY A 84 4.98 9.16 15.63
N THR A 85 5.24 7.84 15.66
CA THR A 85 5.65 7.07 14.47
C THR A 85 4.71 5.91 14.15
N TRP A 86 4.93 5.31 12.98
CA TRP A 86 4.26 4.07 12.56
C TRP A 86 5.28 3.01 12.20
N GLY A 87 4.99 1.77 12.62
CA GLY A 87 5.83 0.61 12.35
C GLY A 87 5.62 0.00 10.97
N GLN A 88 6.32 -1.11 10.69
CA GLN A 88 6.22 -1.85 9.41
C GLN A 88 4.88 -2.58 9.25
N THR A 89 4.25 -2.97 10.35
CA THR A 89 2.98 -3.69 10.39
C THR A 89 2.00 -2.95 11.31
N VAL A 90 0.73 -3.35 11.27
CA VAL A 90 -0.31 -2.85 12.20
C VAL A 90 -0.14 -3.38 13.62
N ALA A 91 0.59 -4.47 13.79
CA ALA A 91 0.98 -4.95 15.11
C ALA A 91 2.18 -4.13 15.62
N GLU A 92 2.45 -4.23 16.92
CA GLU A 92 3.64 -3.63 17.51
C GLU A 92 4.89 -4.03 16.72
N SER A 93 5.49 -3.03 16.07
CA SER A 93 6.66 -3.21 15.23
C SER A 93 7.54 -1.96 15.32
N PRO A 94 8.86 -2.08 15.09
CA PRO A 94 9.75 -0.94 15.13
C PRO A 94 9.32 0.14 14.13
N ALA A 95 9.51 1.40 14.52
CA ALA A 95 9.27 2.57 13.68
C ALA A 95 9.87 2.41 12.28
N SER A 96 9.12 2.83 11.27
CA SER A 96 9.50 2.78 9.86
C SER A 96 9.50 4.19 9.28
N LEU A 97 10.65 4.63 8.76
CA LEU A 97 10.82 5.94 8.10
C LEU A 97 9.74 6.18 7.04
N SER A 98 9.64 5.27 6.08
CA SER A 98 8.72 5.38 4.95
C SER A 98 7.24 5.34 5.37
N ASN A 99 6.88 4.51 6.36
CA ASN A 99 5.47 4.46 6.80
C ASN A 99 5.11 5.70 7.62
N THR A 100 6.03 6.20 8.44
CA THR A 100 5.85 7.42 9.22
C THR A 100 5.73 8.64 8.31
N ALA A 101 6.62 8.77 7.32
CA ALA A 101 6.54 9.83 6.33
C ALA A 101 5.24 9.80 5.53
N ALA A 102 4.83 8.63 5.00
CA ALA A 102 3.56 8.50 4.30
C ALA A 102 2.36 8.87 5.18
N ALA A 103 2.33 8.38 6.43
CA ALA A 103 1.23 8.64 7.35
C ALA A 103 1.12 10.13 7.71
N LEU A 104 2.24 10.79 8.01
CA LEU A 104 2.24 12.22 8.31
C LEU A 104 1.79 13.05 7.10
N LEU A 105 2.27 12.73 5.89
CA LEU A 105 1.80 13.41 4.67
C LEU A 105 0.28 13.24 4.50
N ALA A 106 -0.24 12.03 4.67
CA ALA A 106 -1.67 11.75 4.54
C ALA A 106 -2.51 12.55 5.56
N LEU A 107 -2.10 12.57 6.83
CA LEU A 107 -2.80 13.28 7.91
C LEU A 107 -2.71 14.80 7.76
N GLU A 108 -1.57 15.32 7.26
CA GLU A 108 -1.42 16.74 6.93
C GLU A 108 -2.39 17.13 5.81
N LEU A 109 -2.46 16.36 4.72
CA LEU A 109 -3.37 16.61 3.59
C LEU A 109 -4.84 16.52 3.99
N ALA A 110 -5.19 15.61 4.90
CA ALA A 110 -6.53 15.49 5.46
C ALA A 110 -6.89 16.61 6.46
N GLY A 111 -5.94 17.48 6.83
CA GLY A 111 -6.18 18.59 7.75
C GLY A 111 -6.38 18.15 9.21
N VAL A 112 -5.79 17.02 9.61
CA VAL A 112 -5.89 16.50 10.99
C VAL A 112 -5.14 17.41 11.96
N SER A 113 -5.75 17.65 13.13
CA SER A 113 -5.20 18.56 14.15
C SER A 113 -3.95 17.99 14.82
N SER A 114 -3.01 18.88 15.17
CA SER A 114 -1.85 18.55 16.01
C SER A 114 -2.22 18.23 17.46
N GLU A 115 -3.49 18.45 17.86
CA GLU A 115 -4.02 17.97 19.15
C GLU A 115 -4.29 16.46 19.14
N THR A 116 -4.55 15.87 17.97
CA THR A 116 -4.87 14.44 17.80
C THR A 116 -3.68 13.60 17.35
N VAL A 117 -2.71 14.22 16.67
CA VAL A 117 -1.55 13.54 16.07
C VAL A 117 -0.28 14.28 16.46
N ASP A 118 0.72 13.55 16.94
CA ASP A 118 2.05 14.09 17.21
C ASP A 118 2.86 14.21 15.90
N PHE A 119 2.60 15.30 15.16
CA PHE A 119 3.39 15.63 13.98
C PHE A 119 4.86 15.95 14.32
N THR A 120 5.11 16.52 15.51
CA THR A 120 6.47 16.94 15.90
C THR A 120 7.37 15.73 16.10
N GLY A 121 6.93 14.75 16.88
CA GLY A 121 7.69 13.51 17.13
C GLY A 121 8.00 12.75 15.85
N GLY A 122 7.00 12.59 14.97
CA GLY A 122 7.20 11.92 13.69
C GLY A 122 8.12 12.69 12.73
N GLN A 123 8.04 14.03 12.67
CA GLN A 123 8.96 14.85 11.87
C GLN A 123 10.39 14.77 12.40
N GLU A 124 10.59 14.85 13.71
CA GLU A 124 11.91 14.67 14.33
C GLU A 124 12.49 13.28 14.02
N TYR A 125 11.67 12.24 14.05
CA TYR A 125 12.07 10.90 13.66
C TYR A 125 12.52 10.87 12.20
N ILE A 126 11.75 11.43 11.26
CA ILE A 126 12.11 11.50 9.83
C ILE A 126 13.45 12.21 9.65
N THR A 127 13.64 13.39 10.26
CA THR A 127 14.89 14.14 10.16
C THR A 127 16.09 13.35 10.70
N ARG A 128 15.95 12.68 11.85
CA ARG A 128 17.04 11.86 12.44
C ARG A 128 17.42 10.66 11.58
N HIS A 129 16.52 10.18 10.72
CA HIS A 129 16.74 9.01 9.88
C HIS A 129 17.10 9.36 8.42
N GLY A 130 17.53 10.59 8.16
CA GLY A 130 18.05 11.01 6.86
C GLY A 130 17.03 11.69 5.96
N GLY A 131 15.90 12.13 6.51
CA GLY A 131 14.91 12.89 5.76
C GLY A 131 14.05 12.04 4.82
N ILE A 132 13.34 12.71 3.90
CA ILE A 132 12.49 12.06 2.90
C ILE A 132 13.35 11.37 1.84
N GLU A 133 14.54 11.89 1.60
CA GLU A 133 15.56 11.41 0.67
C GLU A 133 16.05 10.00 1.04
N ALA A 134 15.98 9.64 2.32
CA ALA A 134 16.28 8.30 2.82
C ALA A 134 15.07 7.34 2.82
N ALA A 135 13.86 7.84 2.55
CA ALA A 135 12.65 7.02 2.50
C ALA A 135 12.59 6.17 1.23
N ASP A 136 11.64 5.24 1.20
CA ASP A 136 11.35 4.42 0.04
C ASP A 136 10.98 5.30 -1.17
N PRO A 137 11.45 4.97 -2.40
CA PRO A 137 11.22 5.82 -3.56
C PRO A 137 9.75 6.10 -3.90
N LEU A 138 8.81 5.21 -3.54
CA LEU A 138 7.39 5.47 -3.71
C LEU A 138 6.89 6.54 -2.74
N VAL A 139 7.47 6.63 -1.53
CA VAL A 139 7.15 7.69 -0.58
C VAL A 139 7.75 9.01 -1.05
N GLN A 140 8.98 8.98 -1.58
CA GLN A 140 9.57 10.16 -2.22
C GLN A 140 8.69 10.69 -3.35
N ALA A 141 8.23 9.80 -4.25
CA ALA A 141 7.28 10.16 -5.31
C ALA A 141 6.00 10.81 -4.74
N MET A 142 5.42 10.24 -3.67
CA MET A 142 4.24 10.82 -3.00
C MET A 142 4.52 12.22 -2.45
N TYR A 143 5.70 12.47 -1.86
CA TYR A 143 6.08 13.83 -1.40
C TYR A 143 6.28 14.80 -2.56
N SER A 144 6.93 14.36 -3.65
CA SER A 144 7.20 15.19 -4.82
C SER A 144 5.93 15.64 -5.53
N LEU A 145 4.86 14.82 -5.53
CA LEU A 145 3.54 15.20 -6.06
C LEU A 145 2.93 16.44 -5.37
N PHE A 146 3.33 16.73 -4.14
CA PHE A 146 2.87 17.91 -3.38
C PHE A 146 3.97 18.97 -3.24
N GLY A 147 5.04 18.90 -4.04
CA GLY A 147 6.15 19.86 -4.01
C GLY A 147 6.99 19.80 -2.72
N LYS A 148 6.91 18.70 -1.96
CA LYS A 148 7.65 18.47 -0.71
C LYS A 148 8.85 17.52 -0.87
N GLY A 149 9.15 17.11 -2.09
CA GLY A 149 10.27 16.24 -2.43
C GLY A 149 10.85 16.62 -3.79
N ASP A 150 12.00 16.03 -4.14
CA ASP A 150 12.68 16.23 -5.42
C ASP A 150 12.53 14.98 -6.28
N TRP A 151 11.97 15.13 -7.49
CA TRP A 151 11.82 14.05 -8.46
C TRP A 151 13.16 13.47 -8.95
N ASP A 152 14.26 14.24 -8.90
CA ASP A 152 15.59 13.81 -9.32
C ASP A 152 16.33 12.96 -8.28
N GLU A 153 15.94 13.06 -7.01
CA GLU A 153 16.57 12.31 -5.91
C GLU A 153 15.98 10.90 -5.73
N LEU A 154 14.89 10.59 -6.42
CA LEU A 154 14.33 9.24 -6.44
C LEU A 154 15.41 8.26 -6.89
N ALA A 155 15.70 7.24 -6.06
CA ALA A 155 16.56 6.10 -6.43
C ALA A 155 16.01 5.27 -7.63
N LEU A 156 14.94 5.75 -8.25
CA LEU A 156 14.28 5.26 -9.43
C LEU A 156 14.37 6.22 -10.62
N ALA A 157 15.19 7.28 -10.57
CA ALA A 157 15.34 8.24 -11.68
C ALA A 157 15.76 7.57 -13.01
N GLN A 158 16.35 6.37 -12.93
CA GLN A 158 16.65 5.52 -14.09
C GLN A 158 15.39 4.98 -14.80
N PHE A 159 14.26 4.89 -14.10
CA PHE A 159 12.97 4.56 -14.71
C PHE A 159 12.40 5.82 -15.34
N ASN A 160 12.41 5.83 -16.66
CA ASN A 160 11.86 6.90 -17.47
C ASN A 160 10.96 6.32 -18.56
N THR A 161 10.19 7.18 -19.21
CA THR A 161 9.26 6.81 -20.27
C THR A 161 9.98 6.22 -21.50
N GLN A 162 11.27 6.46 -21.67
CA GLN A 162 12.07 5.92 -22.79
C GLN A 162 12.27 4.40 -22.66
N LEU A 163 12.28 3.84 -21.45
CA LEU A 163 12.35 2.38 -21.23
C LEU A 163 11.13 1.64 -21.80
N LEU A 164 9.98 2.32 -21.96
CA LEU A 164 8.78 1.78 -22.61
C LEU A 164 8.93 1.74 -24.14
N LEU A 165 9.83 2.57 -24.68
CA LEU A 165 10.13 2.63 -26.10
C LEU A 165 11.15 1.58 -26.52
N ALA A 166 12.00 1.15 -25.59
CA ALA A 166 13.06 0.20 -25.86
C ALA A 166 12.54 -1.15 -26.42
N PRO A 167 13.33 -1.84 -27.26
CA PRO A 167 13.00 -3.16 -27.77
C PRO A 167 12.65 -4.12 -26.62
N GLY A 168 11.71 -5.04 -26.85
CA GLY A 168 11.22 -5.98 -25.83
C GLY A 168 12.22 -7.06 -25.37
N THR A 169 13.52 -6.84 -25.55
CA THR A 169 14.62 -7.76 -25.24
C THR A 169 15.53 -7.14 -24.17
N PRO A 170 15.91 -7.90 -23.12
CA PRO A 170 16.90 -7.47 -22.14
C PRO A 170 18.28 -7.16 -22.77
N PRO A 171 19.11 -6.31 -22.13
CA PRO A 171 18.88 -5.62 -20.86
C PRO A 171 18.12 -4.30 -20.97
N GLU A 172 17.93 -3.73 -22.15
CA GLU A 172 17.43 -2.35 -22.32
C GLU A 172 15.90 -2.23 -22.20
N SER A 173 15.19 -3.31 -21.89
CA SER A 173 13.72 -3.36 -21.82
C SER A 173 13.18 -3.28 -20.39
N MET A 174 11.96 -2.76 -20.23
CA MET A 174 11.17 -2.96 -18.99
C MET A 174 11.08 -4.43 -18.57
N ARG A 175 11.16 -5.38 -19.52
CA ARG A 175 11.14 -6.81 -19.25
C ARG A 175 12.34 -7.32 -18.43
N SER A 176 13.41 -6.53 -18.33
CA SER A 176 14.57 -6.83 -17.49
C SER A 176 14.27 -6.72 -15.99
N PHE A 177 13.18 -6.05 -15.61
CA PHE A 177 12.79 -5.85 -14.21
C PHE A 177 11.74 -6.87 -13.75
N PRO A 178 11.70 -7.20 -12.45
CA PRO A 178 10.64 -8.04 -11.89
C PRO A 178 9.23 -7.51 -12.16
N PRO A 179 8.19 -8.37 -12.25
CA PRO A 179 6.83 -7.94 -12.54
C PRO A 179 6.32 -6.84 -11.60
N TRP A 180 6.50 -7.01 -10.28
CA TRP A 180 6.06 -6.04 -9.27
C TRP A 180 6.77 -4.69 -9.37
N TRP A 181 7.96 -4.62 -10.00
CA TRP A 181 8.58 -3.36 -10.36
C TRP A 181 7.83 -2.72 -11.54
N ARG A 182 7.65 -3.46 -12.63
CA ARG A 182 7.00 -2.93 -13.85
C ARG A 182 5.61 -2.36 -13.55
N GLU A 183 4.84 -3.06 -12.74
CA GLU A 183 3.46 -2.71 -12.42
C GLU A 183 3.38 -1.35 -11.70
N GLY A 184 4.20 -1.15 -10.66
CA GLY A 184 4.23 0.10 -9.91
C GLY A 184 4.95 1.25 -10.62
N PHE A 185 5.96 0.97 -11.46
CA PHE A 185 6.80 2.04 -12.01
C PHE A 185 6.27 2.68 -13.28
N VAL A 186 5.49 2.00 -14.12
CA VAL A 186 4.86 2.67 -15.28
C VAL A 186 4.08 3.92 -14.87
N PRO A 187 3.18 3.90 -13.87
CA PRO A 187 2.49 5.12 -13.48
C PRO A 187 3.41 6.15 -12.80
N VAL A 188 4.41 5.71 -12.02
CA VAL A 188 5.38 6.64 -11.39
C VAL A 188 6.21 7.37 -12.45
N THR A 189 6.59 6.72 -13.56
CA THR A 189 7.32 7.40 -14.64
C THR A 189 6.46 8.41 -15.38
N VAL A 190 5.16 8.16 -15.54
CA VAL A 190 4.21 9.14 -16.08
C VAL A 190 4.19 10.39 -15.19
N LEU A 191 3.92 10.20 -13.89
CA LEU A 191 3.87 11.29 -12.92
C LEU A 191 5.17 12.10 -12.92
N ARG A 192 6.32 11.41 -12.84
CA ARG A 192 7.63 12.08 -12.88
C ARG A 192 7.82 12.90 -14.15
N THR A 193 7.57 12.31 -15.32
CA THR A 193 7.77 13.01 -16.60
C THR A 193 6.87 14.24 -16.72
N LEU A 194 5.61 14.17 -16.28
CA LEU A 194 4.68 15.30 -16.34
C LEU A 194 5.03 16.43 -15.35
N HIS A 195 5.70 16.12 -14.23
CA HIS A 195 6.03 17.11 -13.20
C HIS A 195 7.46 17.66 -13.29
N GLN A 196 8.39 16.99 -13.97
CA GLN A 196 9.77 17.47 -14.12
C GLN A 196 9.90 18.52 -15.24
N ASP A 197 9.29 18.28 -16.39
CA ASP A 197 9.56 19.06 -17.60
C ASP A 197 8.30 19.68 -18.19
N ASN A 198 8.25 21.01 -18.21
CA ASN A 198 7.20 21.76 -18.88
C ASN A 198 7.32 21.72 -20.43
N ASP A 199 8.46 21.27 -20.96
CA ASP A 199 8.71 21.15 -22.40
C ASP A 199 9.19 19.74 -22.77
N LEU A 200 8.23 18.82 -22.87
CA LEU A 200 8.49 17.42 -23.17
C LEU A 200 9.08 17.23 -24.57
N SER A 201 10.21 16.50 -24.63
CA SER A 201 10.81 16.04 -25.88
C SER A 201 9.90 15.08 -26.64
N LEU A 202 10.17 14.88 -27.93
CA LEU A 202 9.40 13.91 -28.75
C LEU A 202 9.46 12.49 -28.18
N VAL A 203 10.59 12.10 -27.60
CA VAL A 203 10.78 10.77 -27.02
C VAL A 203 9.94 10.61 -25.77
N GLU A 204 9.89 11.62 -24.90
CA GLU A 204 9.04 11.59 -23.71
C GLU A 204 7.57 11.52 -24.06
N ARG A 205 7.12 12.30 -25.06
CA ARG A 205 5.73 12.24 -25.55
C ARG A 205 5.36 10.84 -26.04
N GLN A 206 6.20 10.22 -26.86
CA GLN A 206 5.97 8.84 -27.33
C GLN A 206 5.98 7.82 -26.17
N GLY A 207 6.86 8.03 -25.20
CA GLY A 207 6.94 7.19 -24.01
C GLY A 207 5.69 7.32 -23.14
N LEU A 208 5.15 8.53 -22.98
CA LEU A 208 3.89 8.80 -22.28
C LEU A 208 2.70 8.15 -23.01
N GLU A 209 2.60 8.29 -24.34
CA GLU A 209 1.55 7.62 -25.14
C GLU A 209 1.57 6.09 -24.96
N LYS A 210 2.78 5.50 -24.90
CA LYS A 210 2.93 4.07 -24.57
C LYS A 210 2.53 3.74 -23.14
N ALA A 211 2.90 4.57 -22.18
CA ALA A 211 2.55 4.39 -20.77
C ALA A 211 1.04 4.46 -20.56
N GLU A 212 0.39 5.44 -21.17
CA GLU A 212 -1.06 5.64 -21.18
C GLU A 212 -1.77 4.44 -21.80
N THR A 213 -1.34 4.00 -22.98
CA THR A 213 -1.88 2.77 -23.61
C THR A 213 -1.71 1.56 -22.69
N TRP A 214 -0.57 1.44 -22.01
CA TRP A 214 -0.32 0.37 -21.05
C TRP A 214 -1.29 0.46 -19.86
N LEU A 215 -1.44 1.63 -19.23
CA LEU A 215 -2.33 1.84 -18.10
C LEU A 215 -3.77 1.45 -18.45
N LEU A 216 -4.28 1.95 -19.58
CA LEU A 216 -5.66 1.68 -20.02
C LEU A 216 -5.90 0.21 -20.38
N SER A 217 -4.88 -0.51 -20.88
CA SER A 217 -5.01 -1.92 -21.27
C SER A 217 -4.75 -2.92 -20.14
N HIS A 218 -4.19 -2.48 -19.01
CA HIS A 218 -3.79 -3.35 -17.89
C HIS A 218 -4.63 -3.16 -16.63
N GLN A 219 -5.67 -2.32 -16.68
CA GLN A 219 -6.67 -2.31 -15.61
C GLN A 219 -7.44 -3.64 -15.62
N LEU A 220 -7.46 -4.31 -14.48
CA LEU A 220 -8.15 -5.58 -14.30
C LEU A 220 -9.65 -5.37 -14.11
N ALA A 221 -10.43 -6.44 -14.27
CA ALA A 221 -11.88 -6.38 -14.15
C ALA A 221 -12.39 -5.97 -12.75
N ASP A 222 -11.56 -6.11 -11.73
CA ASP A 222 -11.85 -5.64 -10.37
C ASP A 222 -11.57 -4.13 -10.17
N GLY A 223 -10.99 -3.48 -11.17
CA GLY A 223 -10.60 -2.06 -11.18
C GLY A 223 -9.14 -1.81 -10.80
N SER A 224 -8.41 -2.83 -10.36
CA SER A 224 -7.02 -2.69 -9.93
C SER A 224 -6.03 -2.63 -11.09
N TRP A 225 -4.84 -2.10 -10.79
CA TRP A 225 -3.61 -2.48 -11.47
C TRP A 225 -2.88 -3.49 -10.57
N PHE A 226 -3.37 -4.73 -10.54
CA PHE A 226 -2.79 -5.88 -9.82
C PHE A 226 -2.92 -5.85 -8.29
N THR A 227 -2.40 -4.81 -7.63
CA THR A 227 -2.40 -4.66 -6.15
C THR A 227 -2.63 -3.21 -5.74
N GLY A 228 -2.66 -2.92 -4.43
CA GLY A 228 -2.85 -1.57 -3.91
C GLY A 228 -1.81 -0.57 -4.44
N TYR A 229 -0.51 -0.87 -4.30
CA TYR A 229 0.56 0.06 -4.68
C TYR A 229 0.48 0.56 -6.13
N PRO A 230 0.47 -0.30 -7.17
CA PRO A 230 0.36 0.20 -8.53
C PRO A 230 -0.97 0.91 -8.79
N THR A 231 -2.06 0.47 -8.15
CA THR A 231 -3.37 1.11 -8.31
C THR A 231 -3.36 2.56 -7.83
N PHE A 232 -2.76 2.86 -6.66
CA PHE A 232 -2.66 4.25 -6.17
C PHE A 232 -1.93 5.16 -7.17
N PHE A 233 -0.81 4.71 -7.73
CA PHE A 233 -0.08 5.51 -8.71
C PHE A 233 -0.79 5.59 -10.06
N ALA A 234 -1.43 4.50 -10.52
CA ALA A 234 -2.15 4.47 -11.78
C ALA A 234 -3.30 5.47 -11.82
N ILE A 235 -4.10 5.58 -10.75
CA ILE A 235 -5.19 6.55 -10.69
C ILE A 235 -4.69 7.99 -10.70
N MET A 236 -3.57 8.29 -10.03
CA MET A 236 -2.96 9.63 -10.05
C MET A 236 -2.34 9.93 -11.41
N ALA A 237 -1.68 8.95 -12.04
CA ALA A 237 -1.11 9.11 -13.37
C ALA A 237 -2.20 9.37 -14.44
N LEU A 238 -3.32 8.64 -14.38
CA LEU A 238 -4.48 8.90 -15.24
C LEU A 238 -5.11 10.26 -14.95
N HIS A 239 -5.13 10.70 -13.70
CA HIS A 239 -5.60 12.04 -13.33
C HIS A 239 -4.77 13.14 -13.99
N ASP A 240 -3.44 13.02 -13.95
CA ASP A 240 -2.52 13.98 -14.57
C ASP A 240 -2.53 13.92 -16.11
N LEU A 241 -2.74 12.74 -16.70
CA LEU A 241 -2.86 12.58 -18.15
C LEU A 241 -4.13 13.25 -18.69
N ASP A 242 -5.29 12.86 -18.16
CA ASP A 242 -6.59 13.50 -18.42
C ASP A 242 -7.64 12.98 -17.41
N GLY A 243 -7.73 13.62 -16.25
CA GLY A 243 -8.68 13.22 -15.20
C GLY A 243 -10.15 13.28 -15.59
N THR A 244 -10.51 14.00 -16.66
CA THR A 244 -11.90 14.03 -17.16
C THR A 244 -12.17 12.84 -18.08
N ALA A 245 -11.28 12.59 -19.03
CA ALA A 245 -11.42 11.46 -19.95
C ALA A 245 -11.31 10.11 -19.23
N TYR A 246 -10.43 10.01 -18.23
CA TYR A 246 -10.14 8.77 -17.50
C TYR A 246 -10.88 8.61 -16.18
N ARG A 247 -11.91 9.45 -15.94
CA ARG A 247 -12.73 9.37 -14.72
C ARG A 247 -13.29 7.96 -14.45
N PRO A 248 -13.80 7.20 -15.43
CA PRO A 248 -14.31 5.84 -15.17
C PRO A 248 -13.24 4.89 -14.63
N GLN A 249 -12.05 4.89 -15.21
CA GLN A 249 -10.92 4.04 -14.80
C GLN A 249 -10.42 4.43 -13.41
N ILE A 250 -10.38 5.73 -13.11
CA ILE A 250 -10.03 6.26 -11.79
C ILE A 250 -11.06 5.79 -10.74
N GLU A 251 -12.36 5.92 -11.02
CA GLU A 251 -13.44 5.44 -10.13
C GLU A 251 -13.40 3.92 -9.93
N ASP A 252 -13.08 3.16 -10.98
CA ASP A 252 -12.87 1.71 -10.89
C ASP A 252 -11.71 1.37 -9.95
N GLY A 253 -10.60 2.12 -10.04
CA GLY A 253 -9.46 1.99 -9.13
C GLY A 253 -9.83 2.29 -7.67
N PHE A 254 -10.55 3.38 -7.41
CA PHE A 254 -11.04 3.70 -6.06
C PHE A 254 -11.99 2.62 -5.52
N ARG A 255 -12.86 2.06 -6.36
CA ARG A 255 -13.74 0.94 -5.98
C ARG A 255 -12.94 -0.28 -5.52
N PHE A 256 -11.87 -0.63 -6.23
CA PHE A 256 -10.97 -1.70 -5.82
C PHE A 256 -10.32 -1.38 -4.46
N LEU A 257 -9.72 -0.20 -4.31
CA LEU A 257 -9.06 0.19 -3.06
C LEU A 257 -10.02 0.15 -1.86
N ARG A 258 -11.25 0.60 -2.06
CA ARG A 258 -12.32 0.49 -1.05
C ARG A 258 -12.63 -0.96 -0.68
N SER A 259 -12.55 -1.90 -1.63
CA SER A 259 -12.80 -3.32 -1.36
C SER A 259 -11.71 -3.97 -0.49
N LEU A 260 -10.54 -3.33 -0.36
CA LEU A 260 -9.46 -3.76 0.52
C LEU A 260 -9.66 -3.27 1.97
N GLN A 261 -10.43 -2.20 2.19
CA GLN A 261 -10.58 -1.62 3.52
C GLN A 261 -11.34 -2.56 4.47
N LEU A 262 -10.75 -2.81 5.64
CA LEU A 262 -11.36 -3.54 6.74
C LEU A 262 -12.36 -2.66 7.52
N PRO A 263 -13.27 -3.26 8.31
CA PRO A 263 -14.31 -2.51 9.03
C PRO A 263 -13.81 -1.47 10.04
N ASP A 264 -12.55 -1.57 10.48
CA ASP A 264 -11.87 -0.62 11.37
C ASP A 264 -11.17 0.52 10.62
N GLY A 265 -11.19 0.54 9.28
CA GLY A 265 -10.69 1.63 8.45
C GLY A 265 -9.29 1.42 7.86
N VAL A 266 -8.57 0.36 8.27
CA VAL A 266 -7.27 0.02 7.67
C VAL A 266 -7.44 -0.60 6.28
N LEU A 267 -6.55 -0.25 5.35
CA LEU A 267 -6.46 -0.90 4.03
C LEU A 267 -5.52 -2.12 4.03
#